data_AF-A0A9E3TG66-F1
#
_entry.id   AF-A0A9E3TG66-F1
#
_cell.length_a   1.000
_cell.length_b   1.000
_cell.length_c   1.000
_cell.angle_alpha   90.00
_cell.angle_beta   90.00
_cell.angle_gamma   90.00
#
_symmetry.space_group_name_H-M   'P 1'
#
loop_
_entity.id
_entity.type
_entity.pdbx_description
1 polymer ?
#
loop_
_entity_poly.entity_id
_entity_poly.type
_entity_poly.pdbx_seq_one_letter_code
_entity_poly.pdbx_strand_id
1 'polypeptide(L)' 'MATRTKPRSAAEPSPRVEFRPLTADRFFDLEALFGERGACGGCWCMWWRLARAEFNRQKGAGNRRAMKRIVDS' A
#
# COMPACT_ATOMS: atom_id res chain seq x y z
N MET A 1 -9.72 -11.72 -34.18
CA MET A 1 -9.74 -11.46 -32.72
C MET A 1 -9.95 -12.79 -32.02
N ALA A 2 -8.90 -13.42 -31.50
CA ALA A 2 -9.03 -14.62 -30.68
C ALA A 2 -8.72 -14.23 -29.24
N THR A 3 -9.73 -14.32 -28.37
CA THR A 3 -9.55 -14.16 -26.92
C THR A 3 -8.75 -15.35 -26.41
N ARG A 4 -7.45 -15.15 -26.19
CA ARG A 4 -6.57 -16.13 -25.55
C ARG A 4 -6.95 -16.25 -24.08
N THR A 5 -7.89 -17.13 -23.76
CA THR A 5 -8.13 -17.54 -22.37
C THR A 5 -6.96 -18.43 -21.93
N LYS A 6 -6.01 -17.87 -21.19
CA LYS A 6 -4.94 -18.63 -20.54
C LYS A 6 -5.60 -19.50 -19.45
N PRO A 7 -5.47 -20.85 -19.49
CA PRO A 7 -6.00 -21.68 -18.42
C PRO A 7 -5.32 -21.28 -17.11
N ARG A 8 -6.12 -21.09 -16.06
CA ARG A 8 -5.60 -20.83 -14.70
C ARG A 8 -4.92 -22.12 -14.26
N SER A 9 -3.60 -22.09 -14.11
CA SER A 9 -2.83 -23.24 -13.63
C SER A 9 -3.48 -23.82 -12.37
N ALA A 10 -3.56 -25.15 -12.28
CA ALA A 10 -4.12 -25.84 -11.14
C ALA A 10 -3.52 -25.27 -9.85
N ALA A 11 -4.38 -24.82 -8.94
CA ALA A 11 -4.04 -23.94 -7.83
C ALA A 11 -3.06 -24.62 -6.87
N GLU A 12 -1.83 -24.10 -6.82
CA GLU A 12 -1.00 -24.25 -5.63
C GLU A 12 -1.77 -23.65 -4.44
N PRO A 13 -1.76 -24.30 -3.26
CA PRO A 13 -2.42 -23.73 -2.09
C PRO A 13 -1.74 -22.39 -1.79
N SER A 14 -2.46 -21.29 -2.02
CA SER A 14 -1.98 -19.96 -1.70
C SER A 14 -1.53 -19.93 -0.23
N PRO A 15 -0.41 -19.25 0.09
CA PRO A 15 0.01 -19.10 1.47
C PRO A 15 -1.15 -18.53 2.29
N ARG A 16 -1.32 -19.03 3.52
CA ARG A 16 -2.31 -18.45 4.45
C ARG A 16 -1.87 -17.03 4.76
N VAL A 17 -2.70 -16.06 4.37
CA VAL A 17 -2.49 -14.65 4.68
C VAL A 17 -3.32 -14.29 5.90
N GLU A 18 -2.70 -13.66 6.88
CA GLU A 18 -3.38 -13.07 8.02
C GLU A 18 -3.47 -11.55 7.84
N PHE A 19 -4.62 -10.97 8.18
CA PHE A 19 -4.84 -9.54 8.15
C PHE A 19 -4.83 -9.01 9.58
N ARG A 20 -4.02 -7.97 9.82
CA ARG A 20 -3.91 -7.30 11.11
C ARG A 20 -4.26 -5.83 10.93
N PRO A 21 -4.96 -5.19 11.90
CA PRO A 21 -5.18 -3.76 11.87
C PRO A 21 -3.85 -3.01 11.87
N LEU A 22 -3.79 -1.89 11.14
CA LEU A 22 -2.68 -0.97 11.22
C LEU A 22 -2.83 -0.09 12.45
N THR A 23 -2.11 -0.45 13.51
CA THR A 23 -1.99 0.34 14.74
C THR A 23 -0.64 1.06 14.78
N ALA A 24 -0.47 2.02 15.70
CA ALA A 24 0.80 2.74 15.89
C ALA A 24 1.98 1.79 16.10
N ASP A 25 1.80 0.74 16.91
CA ASP A 25 2.83 -0.28 17.18
C ASP A 25 3.23 -1.09 15.94
N ARG A 26 2.35 -1.18 14.95
CA ARG A 26 2.57 -1.94 13.70
C ARG A 26 2.93 -1.05 12.52
N PHE A 27 3.25 0.23 12.74
CA PHE A 27 3.64 1.11 11.65
C PHE A 27 4.91 0.62 10.95
N PHE A 28 5.83 0.00 11.69
CA PHE A 28 7.02 -0.61 11.12
C PHE A 28 6.69 -1.76 10.14
N ASP A 29 5.65 -2.55 10.41
CA ASP A 29 5.17 -3.59 9.48
C ASP A 29 4.73 -2.97 8.14
N LEU A 30 4.07 -1.81 8.19
CA LEU A 30 3.65 -1.07 6.99
C LEU A 30 4.86 -0.56 6.19
N GLU A 31 5.89 -0.07 6.88
CA GLU A 31 7.13 0.40 6.26
C GLU A 31 7.87 -0.73 5.56
N ALA A 32 7.97 -1.88 6.21
CA ALA A 32 8.55 -3.08 5.62
C ALA A 32 7.75 -3.56 4.39
N LEU A 33 6.41 -3.55 4.48
CA LEU A 33 5.52 -3.95 3.38
C LEU A 33 5.64 -3.02 2.17
N PHE A 34 5.75 -1.71 2.38
CA PHE A 34 5.78 -0.71 1.31
C PHE A 34 7.18 -0.46 0.74
N GLY A 35 8.23 -0.75 1.52
CA GLY A 35 9.62 -0.56 1.16
C GLY A 35 10.06 0.90 1.07
N GLU A 36 11.32 1.12 0.71
CA GLU A 36 11.98 2.44 0.69
C GLU A 36 11.24 3.48 -0.16
N ARG A 37 10.69 3.06 -1.30
CA ARG A 37 9.97 3.95 -2.23
C ARG A 37 8.52 4.22 -1.79
N GLY A 38 7.99 3.50 -0.82
CA GLY A 38 6.57 3.48 -0.49
C GLY A 38 5.70 2.77 -1.54
N ALA A 39 4.44 2.47 -1.22
CA ALA A 39 3.55 1.78 -2.17
C ALA A 39 3.28 2.61 -3.44
N CYS A 40 3.35 1.96 -4.61
CA CYS A 40 3.19 2.52 -5.96
C CYS A 40 3.92 3.87 -6.21
N GLY A 41 5.16 3.96 -5.73
CA GLY A 41 6.03 5.12 -5.97
C GLY A 41 5.77 6.29 -5.02
N GLY A 42 5.52 6.00 -3.74
CA GLY A 42 5.40 7.01 -2.69
C GLY A 42 3.97 7.41 -2.34
N CYS A 43 2.99 6.58 -2.68
CA CYS A 43 1.61 6.89 -2.34
C CYS A 43 1.36 6.80 -0.83
N TRP A 44 2.06 5.90 -0.13
CA TRP A 44 1.91 5.60 1.31
C TRP A 44 0.42 5.51 1.74
N CYS A 45 -0.42 5.06 0.81
CA CYS A 45 -1.90 4.97 0.80
C CYS A 45 -2.69 6.27 1.03
N MET A 46 -2.05 7.43 0.85
CA MET A 46 -2.70 8.74 0.84
C MET A 46 -3.50 9.05 -0.44
N TRP A 47 -3.46 8.18 -1.44
CA TRP A 47 -4.07 8.40 -2.76
C TRP A 47 -5.56 8.76 -2.70
N TRP A 48 -6.32 8.11 -1.81
CA TRP A 48 -7.77 8.37 -1.65
C TRP A 48 -8.09 9.44 -0.60
N ARG A 49 -7.07 9.90 0.14
CA ARG A 49 -7.22 10.75 1.33
C ARG A 49 -6.83 12.20 1.06
N LEU A 50 -6.12 12.47 -0.03
CA LEU A 50 -5.64 13.80 -0.40
C LEU A 50 -6.20 14.22 -1.76
N ALA A 51 -6.40 15.53 -1.91
CA ALA A 51 -6.60 16.11 -3.23
C ALA A 51 -5.37 15.84 -4.11
N ARG A 52 -5.57 15.66 -5.42
CA ARG A 52 -4.49 15.27 -6.35
C ARG A 52 -3.30 16.22 -6.34
N ALA A 53 -3.56 17.53 -6.24
CA ALA A 53 -2.50 18.54 -6.16
C ALA A 53 -1.62 18.34 -4.91
N GLU A 54 -2.24 18.06 -3.76
CA GLU A 54 -1.53 17.81 -2.51
C GLU A 54 -0.76 16.49 -2.56
N PHE A 55 -1.41 15.42 -3.03
CA PHE A 55 -0.77 14.13 -3.21
C PHE A 55 0.52 14.21 -4.04
N ASN A 56 0.49 14.97 -5.14
CA ASN A 56 1.66 15.14 -6.02
C ASN A 56 2.77 15.97 -5.37
N ARG A 57 2.43 17.01 -4.58
CA ARG A 57 3.41 17.87 -3.90
C ARG A 57 4.21 17.13 -2.83
N GLN A 58 3.57 16.22 -2.08
CA GLN A 58 4.16 15.56 -0.92
C GLN A 58 4.37 14.05 -1.08
N LYS A 59 4.41 13.56 -2.33
CA LYS A 59 4.65 12.15 -2.64
C LYS A 59 5.93 11.63 -1.97
N GLY A 60 5.89 10.40 -1.47
CA GLY A 60 7.00 9.80 -0.72
C GLY A 60 6.95 10.18 0.76
N ALA A 61 8.01 10.80 1.28
CA ALA A 61 8.18 11.02 2.72
C ALA A 61 7.05 11.87 3.35
N GLY A 62 6.49 12.83 2.60
CA GLY A 62 5.36 13.64 3.08
C GLY A 62 4.09 12.81 3.28
N ASN A 63 3.75 11.96 2.30
CA ASN A 63 2.66 11.01 2.39
C ASN A 63 2.89 9.97 3.51
N ARG A 64 4.13 9.50 3.71
CA ARG A 64 4.48 8.62 4.85
C ARG A 64 4.15 9.29 6.19
N ARG A 65 4.57 10.55 6.38
CA ARG A 65 4.25 11.31 7.60
C ARG A 65 2.75 11.57 7.75
N ALA A 66 2.04 11.84 6.66
CA ALA A 66 0.60 12.02 6.70
C ALA A 66 -0.12 10.74 7.13
N MET A 67 0.31 9.58 6.62
CA MET A 67 -0.22 8.29 7.06
C MET A 67 0.09 8.02 8.53
N LYS A 68 1.33 8.30 8.99
CA LYS A 68 1.70 8.15 10.40
C LYS A 68 0.78 8.96 11.33
N ARG A 69 0.50 10.21 10.97
CA ARG A 69 -0.43 11.06 11.75
C ARG A 69 -1.83 10.46 11.86
N ILE A 70 -2.34 9.82 10.81
CA ILE A 70 -3.65 9.17 10.83
C ILE A 70 -3.64 7.94 11.75
N VAL A 71 -2.54 7.20 11.77
CA VAL A 71 -2.39 5.99 12.61
C VAL A 71 -2.17 6.33 14.08
N ASP A 72 -1.54 7.47 14.37
CA ASP A 72 -1.26 7.96 15.72
C ASP A 72 -2.44 8.73 16.36
N SER A 73 -3.55 8.94 15.63
CA SER A 73 -4.76 9.63 16.12
C SER A 73 -5.77 8.63 16.69
#